data_AF-A0A372GGC0-F1
#
_entry.id   AF-A0A372GGC0-F1
#
_cell.length_a   1.000
_cell.length_b   1.000
_cell.length_c   1.000
_cell.angle_alpha   90.00
_cell.angle_beta   90.00
_cell.angle_gamma   90.00
#
_symmetry.space_group_name_H-M   'P 1'
#
loop_
_entity.id
_entity.type
_entity.pdbx_description
1 polymer ?
#
loop_
_entity_poly.entity_id
_entity_poly.type
_entity_poly.pdbx_seq_one_letter_code
_entity_poly.pdbx_strand_id
1 'polypeptide(L)'
;MIIPLRSPDGKPDYTRFAEWFALCDQCDAKTVLSRLDSWLIPRTTSGRIYCPRCACRTAQQLLTEAFPANPRQRTRIAVTRLRTALRGPLRRLTYRPRHAR
;
A
#
# COMPACT_ATOMS: atom_id res chain seq x y z
N MET A 1 10.61 1.40 5.34
CA MET A 1 11.03 1.37 6.79
C MET A 1 11.98 2.53 7.12
N ILE A 2 11.90 3.16 8.30
CA ILE A 2 12.86 4.20 8.76
C ILE A 2 13.86 3.58 9.75
N ILE A 3 15.16 3.84 9.59
CA ILE A 3 16.25 3.41 10.46
C ILE A 3 16.84 4.64 11.16
N PRO A 4 16.76 4.71 12.50
CA PRO A 4 17.32 5.83 13.24
C PRO A 4 18.84 5.76 13.31
N LEU A 5 19.48 6.92 13.29
CA LEU A 5 20.84 7.04 13.83
C LEU A 5 20.80 6.86 15.34
N ARG A 6 21.85 6.26 15.90
CA ARG A 6 21.95 6.00 17.33
C ARG A 6 23.07 6.82 17.95
N SER A 7 22.80 7.42 19.11
CA SER A 7 23.80 8.03 19.99
C SER A 7 24.77 6.95 20.52
N PRO A 8 25.91 7.35 21.14
CA PRO A 8 26.82 6.42 21.80
C PRO A 8 26.13 5.49 22.82
N ASP A 9 25.08 5.98 23.49
CA ASP A 9 24.26 5.21 24.44
C ASP A 9 23.29 4.21 23.76
N GLY A 10 23.35 4.07 22.43
CA GLY A 10 22.53 3.15 21.65
C GLY A 10 21.08 3.61 21.43
N LYS A 11 20.68 4.74 21.98
CA LYS A 11 19.35 5.37 21.82
C LYS A 11 19.24 6.10 20.48
N PRO A 12 18.04 6.19 19.88
CA PRO A 12 17.82 7.03 18.70
C PRO A 12 18.21 8.49 18.96
N ASP A 13 19.03 9.05 18.07
CA ASP A 13 19.46 10.44 18.12
C ASP A 13 18.47 11.31 17.35
N TYR A 14 17.50 11.89 18.06
CA TYR A 14 16.49 12.76 17.47
C TYR A 14 17.04 14.12 17.04
N THR A 15 18.20 14.55 17.55
CA THR A 15 18.82 15.83 17.13
C THR A 15 19.30 15.78 15.68
N ARG A 16 19.61 14.57 15.20
CA ARG A 16 20.06 14.28 13.83
C ARG A 16 19.00 13.56 13.00
N PHE A 17 17.72 13.86 13.25
CA PHE A 17 16.60 13.20 12.57
C PHE A 17 16.70 13.27 11.03
N ALA A 18 17.13 14.40 10.48
CA ALA A 18 17.29 14.58 9.03
C ALA A 18 18.35 13.65 8.39
N GLU A 19 19.22 13.06 9.20
CA GLU A 19 20.29 12.15 8.79
C GLU A 19 19.92 10.67 8.98
N TRP A 20 18.74 10.38 9.55
CA TRP A 20 18.22 9.02 9.62
C TRP A 20 17.99 8.48 8.21
N PHE A 21 17.92 7.16 8.07
CA PHE A 21 17.72 6.53 6.77
C PHE A 21 16.27 6.08 6.58
N ALA A 22 15.76 6.22 5.37
CA ALA A 22 14.57 5.50 4.91
C ALA A 22 14.98 4.43 3.91
N LEU A 23 14.34 3.26 4.03
CA LEU A 23 14.46 2.12 3.13
C LEU A 23 13.19 1.95 2.31
N CYS A 24 13.37 1.49 1.08
CA CYS A 24 12.25 1.13 0.22
C CYS A 24 11.67 -0.21 0.68
N ASP A 25 10.35 -0.32 0.75
CA ASP A 25 9.69 -1.57 1.15
C ASP A 25 9.58 -2.59 -0.01
N GLN A 26 10.28 -2.36 -1.12
CA GLN A 26 10.25 -3.23 -2.32
C GLN A 26 11.65 -3.57 -2.86
N CYS A 27 12.70 -2.89 -2.40
CA CYS A 27 14.07 -3.13 -2.85
C CYS A 27 15.06 -2.56 -1.82
N ASP A 28 16.34 -2.87 -1.98
CA ASP A 28 17.40 -2.44 -1.04
C ASP A 28 17.82 -0.97 -1.18
N ALA A 29 17.02 -0.16 -1.89
CA ALA A 29 17.28 1.26 -1.99
C ALA A 29 17.15 1.92 -0.60
N LYS A 30 18.08 2.84 -0.32
CA LYS A 30 18.08 3.66 0.89
C LYS A 30 18.34 5.13 0.57
N THR A 31 17.76 6.02 1.36
CA THR A 31 18.02 7.47 1.31
C THR A 31 18.10 8.03 2.72
N VAL A 32 18.67 9.22 2.89
CA VAL A 32 18.57 9.98 4.14
C VAL A 32 17.21 10.71 4.20
N LEU A 33 16.67 10.94 5.40
CA LEU A 33 15.35 11.56 5.57
C LEU A 33 15.29 12.99 4.99
N SER A 34 16.39 13.74 5.04
CA SER A 34 16.53 15.05 4.38
C SER A 34 16.35 15.02 2.86
N ARG A 35 16.41 13.84 2.23
CA ARG A 35 16.22 13.63 0.79
C ARG A 35 15.03 12.71 0.51
N LEU A 36 14.08 12.63 1.43
CA LEU A 36 12.91 11.76 1.29
C LEU A 36 11.85 12.32 0.34
N ASP A 37 11.90 13.61 0.01
CA ASP A 37 10.86 14.28 -0.80
C ASP A 37 10.61 13.64 -2.16
N SER A 38 11.64 13.05 -2.77
CA SER A 38 11.50 12.36 -4.06
C SER A 38 10.92 10.95 -3.95
N TRP A 39 10.69 10.44 -2.74
CA TRP A 39 10.18 9.11 -2.48
C TRP A 39 8.66 9.15 -2.27
N LEU A 40 7.97 8.12 -2.77
CA LEU A 40 6.52 8.03 -2.64
C LEU A 40 6.16 7.40 -1.31
N ILE A 41 5.33 8.11 -0.53
CA ILE A 41 4.71 7.62 0.69
C ILE A 41 3.19 7.69 0.49
N PRO A 42 2.55 6.65 -0.06
CA PRO A 42 1.13 6.69 -0.31
C PRO A 42 0.35 6.76 1.02
N ARG A 43 -0.58 7.71 1.12
CA ARG A 43 -1.45 7.88 2.30
C ARG A 43 -2.27 6.62 2.63
N THR A 44 -2.49 5.76 1.64
CA THR A 44 -3.35 4.57 1.75
C THR A 44 -2.60 3.29 2.07
N THR A 45 -1.27 3.24 1.92
CA THR A 45 -0.50 1.99 2.05
C THR A 45 0.05 1.75 3.47
N SER A 46 -0.66 2.19 4.51
CA SER A 46 -0.26 1.98 5.90
C SER A 46 1.18 2.43 6.22
N GLY A 47 1.65 3.51 5.58
CA GLY A 47 3.00 4.05 5.82
C GLY A 47 4.14 3.38 5.04
N ARG A 48 3.85 2.61 3.99
CA ARG A 48 4.91 2.11 3.08
C ARG A 48 5.64 3.25 2.37
N ILE A 49 6.93 3.05 2.16
CA ILE A 49 7.88 3.98 1.55
C ILE A 49 8.45 3.34 0.28
N TYR A 50 8.33 4.04 -0.84
CA TYR A 50 8.79 3.56 -2.15
C TYR A 50 9.85 4.50 -2.73
N CYS A 51 10.98 3.94 -3.16
CA CYS A 51 11.95 4.70 -3.94
C CYS A 51 11.35 5.11 -5.29
N PRO A 52 11.88 6.16 -5.96
CA PRO A 52 11.32 6.67 -7.21
C PRO A 52 11.08 5.58 -8.27
N ARG A 53 12.03 4.65 -8.42
CA ARG A 53 11.94 3.53 -9.37
C ARG A 53 10.81 2.57 -9.03
N CYS A 54 10.69 2.17 -7.77
CA CYS A 54 9.62 1.26 -7.32
C CYS A 54 8.26 1.95 -7.35
N ALA A 55 8.20 3.24 -7.02
CA ALA A 55 6.99 4.05 -7.10
C ALA A 55 6.43 4.08 -8.53
N CYS A 56 7.28 4.38 -9.53
CA CYS A 56 6.86 4.36 -10.94
C CYS A 56 6.36 2.98 -11.38
N ARG A 57 7.07 1.90 -11.00
CA ARG A 57 6.66 0.53 -11.31
C ARG A 57 5.31 0.19 -10.69
N THR A 58 5.12 0.51 -9.42
CA THR A 58 3.86 0.27 -8.70
C THR A 58 2.71 1.10 -9.31
N ALA A 59 2.96 2.35 -9.66
CA ALA A 59 1.96 3.19 -10.34
C ALA A 59 1.56 2.59 -11.70
N GLN A 60 2.52 2.13 -12.49
CA GLN A 60 2.25 1.48 -13.78
C GLN A 60 1.43 0.18 -13.62
N GLN A 61 1.74 -0.64 -12.61
CA GLN A 61 0.96 -1.83 -12.28
C GLN A 61 -0.49 -1.47 -11.93
N LEU A 62 -0.69 -0.50 -11.03
CA LEU A 62 -2.03 -0.05 -10.63
C LEU A 62 -2.83 0.51 -11.81
N LEU A 63 -2.20 1.29 -12.68
CA LEU A 63 -2.84 1.81 -13.89
C LEU A 63 -3.24 0.69 -14.86
N THR A 64 -2.38 -0.33 -15.01
CA THR A 64 -2.67 -1.50 -15.85
C THR A 64 -3.85 -2.32 -15.31
N GLU A 65 -3.94 -2.48 -13.99
CA GLU A 65 -5.05 -3.16 -13.32
C GLU A 65 -6.36 -2.36 -13.40
N ALA A 66 -6.28 -1.03 -13.28
CA ALA A 66 -7.43 -0.14 -13.36
C ALA A 66 -7.98 -0.02 -14.80
N PHE A 67 -7.08 0.02 -15.78
CA PHE A 67 -7.39 0.18 -17.20
C PHE A 67 -6.78 -0.95 -18.03
N PRO A 68 -7.34 -2.18 -17.94
CA PRO A 68 -6.87 -3.28 -18.75
C PRO A 68 -7.09 -2.96 -20.24
N ALA A 69 -6.00 -2.84 -20.99
CA ALA A 69 -6.03 -2.56 -22.43
C ALA A 69 -6.71 -3.69 -23.25
N ASN A 70 -6.85 -4.88 -22.68
CA ASN A 70 -7.44 -6.03 -23.35
C ASN A 70 -8.93 -6.22 -22.98
N PRO A 71 -9.86 -6.23 -23.94
CA PRO A 71 -11.30 -6.42 -23.68
C PRO A 71 -11.63 -7.74 -22.95
N ARG A 72 -10.80 -8.79 -23.10
CA ARG A 72 -10.94 -10.06 -22.38
C ARG A 72 -10.60 -9.96 -20.89
N GLN A 73 -9.64 -9.10 -20.51
CA GLN A 73 -9.35 -8.82 -19.11
C GLN A 73 -10.42 -7.91 -18.49
N ARG A 74 -10.93 -6.95 -19.26
CA ARG A 74 -12.03 -6.07 -18.87
C ARG A 74 -13.29 -6.86 -18.49
N THR A 75 -13.64 -7.88 -19.28
CA THR A 75 -14.75 -8.80 -18.98
C THR A 75 -14.48 -9.67 -17.75
N ARG A 76 -13.27 -10.19 -17.56
CA ARG A 76 -12.95 -10.95 -16.33
C ARG A 76 -13.09 -10.09 -15.07
N ILE A 77 -12.52 -8.88 -15.05
CA ILE A 77 -12.58 -7.98 -13.88
C ILE A 77 -14.04 -7.55 -13.61
N ALA A 78 -14.81 -7.25 -14.66
CA ALA A 78 -16.24 -6.95 -14.52
C ALA A 78 -17.01 -8.13 -13.92
N VAL A 79 -16.77 -9.36 -14.38
CA VAL A 79 -17.40 -10.59 -13.85
C VAL A 79 -16.97 -10.86 -12.41
N THR A 80 -15.71 -10.63 -12.04
CA THR A 80 -15.25 -10.77 -10.65
C THR A 80 -15.92 -9.76 -9.74
N ARG A 81 -16.01 -8.48 -10.16
CA ARG A 81 -16.71 -7.43 -9.43
C ARG A 81 -18.20 -7.72 -9.27
N LEU A 82 -18.86 -8.19 -10.33
CA LEU A 82 -20.26 -8.66 -10.29
C LEU A 82 -20.44 -9.84 -9.33
N ARG A 83 -19.53 -10.83 -9.34
CA ARG A 83 -19.58 -11.96 -8.39
C ARG A 83 -19.39 -11.53 -6.94
N THR A 84 -18.49 -10.59 -6.64
CA THR A 84 -18.35 -10.06 -5.28
C THR A 84 -19.56 -9.23 -4.87
N ALA A 85 -20.12 -8.42 -5.78
CA ALA A 85 -21.32 -7.63 -5.55
C ALA A 85 -22.59 -8.49 -5.41
N LEU A 86 -22.62 -9.70 -5.98
CA LEU A 86 -23.69 -10.68 -5.83
C LEU A 86 -23.49 -11.64 -4.64
N ARG A 87 -22.27 -11.76 -4.10
CA ARG A 87 -22.00 -12.51 -2.85
C ARG A 87 -22.27 -11.70 -1.58
N GLY A 88 -22.22 -10.37 -1.65
CA GLY A 88 -22.58 -9.47 -0.55
C GLY A 88 -24.07 -9.50 -0.12
N PRO A 89 -25.05 -9.55 -1.04
CA PRO A 89 -26.48 -9.55 -0.72
C PRO A 89 -26.99 -10.91 -0.24
N LEU A 90 -26.38 -12.02 -0.69
CA LEU A 90 -26.83 -13.36 -0.29
C LEU A 90 -26.52 -13.71 1.17
N ARG A 91 -25.59 -13.01 1.83
CA ARG A 91 -25.38 -13.15 3.28
C ARG A 91 -26.39 -12.38 4.14
N ARG A 92 -27.18 -11.46 3.57
CA ARG A 92 -28.20 -10.71 4.34
C ARG A 92 -29.59 -11.33 4.31
N LEU A 93 -29.84 -12.33 3.46
CA LEU A 93 -31.17 -12.97 3.36
C LEU A 93 -31.33 -14.25 4.21
N THR A 94 -30.29 -14.71 4.91
CA THR A 94 -30.38 -15.88 5.81
C THR A 94 -30.37 -15.53 7.30
N TYR A 95 -30.28 -14.25 7.69
CA TYR A 95 -30.45 -13.87 9.09
C TYR A 95 -31.93 -13.65 9.41
N ARG A 96 -32.61 -14.74 9.76
CA ARG A 96 -33.93 -14.73 10.37
C ARG A 96 -33.72 -14.61 11.88
N PRO A 97 -34.07 -13.49 12.55
CA PRO A 97 -33.97 -13.44 14.00
C PRO A 97 -35.01 -14.40 14.58
N ARG A 98 -34.54 -15.49 15.20
CA ARG A 98 -35.33 -16.27 16.16
C ARG A 98 -35.17 -15.60 17.52
N HIS A 99 -36.12 -14.73 17.86
CA HIS A 99 -36.54 -14.50 19.25
C HIS A 99 -38.05 -14.82 19.24
N ALA A 100 -38.53 -15.94 19.75
CA ALA A 100 -38.49 -16.47 21.12
C ALA A 100 -39.26 -15.57 22.10
N ARG A 101 -40.57 -15.90 22.23
CA ARG A 101 -41.56 -15.57 23.26
C ARG A 101 -41.86 -14.11 23.57
#